data_AF-A0A0C9TXI4-F1
#
_entry.id   AF-A0A0C9TXI4-F1
#
_cell.length_a   1.000
_cell.length_b   1.000
_cell.length_c   1.000
_cell.angle_alpha   90.00
_cell.angle_beta   90.00
_cell.angle_gamma   90.00
#
_symmetry.space_group_name_H-M   'P 1'
#
loop_
_entity.id
_entity.type
_entity.pdbx_description
1 polymer ?
#
loop_
_entity_poly.entity_id
_entity_poly.type
_entity_poly.pdbx_seq_one_letter_code
_entity_poly.pdbx_strand_id
1 'polypeptide(L)'
;MPLRKGDIRGPCPGLNTLASHGYLPRNGIATPAQIVEAAQEGLSMDTNSATLVTYASMLIDGNLVTNLMSIGRKSPLTGLDPSQPATIGRLNTHAGFKGDASLTRAEYRFHRIQESITTNPQFSPVAPRILNAYGDPAVATILFVDGRKADGRLNLTNALGFFRDMRMPDDFHRNDGSKTGEMLNNATSAIFAAHPVQPGGNNGTVNSYTVDPTSATLDDKCKLYTNFVNITVRNLYPNPTGILRENLNANLEFFFRSVEVEGCMQLFPYGH
;
A
#
# COMPACT_ATOMS: atom_id res chain seq x y z
N MET A 1 16.19 -10.78 14.03
CA MET A 1 15.89 -11.40 15.35
C MET A 1 14.51 -12.03 15.27
N PRO A 2 14.23 -13.13 15.99
CA PRO A 2 12.90 -13.76 15.99
C PRO A 2 11.83 -12.83 16.59
N LEU A 3 10.57 -13.08 16.23
CA LEU A 3 9.42 -12.35 16.78
C LEU A 3 9.25 -12.63 18.27
N ARG A 4 8.98 -11.58 19.04
CA ARG A 4 8.60 -11.67 20.45
C ARG A 4 7.09 -11.80 20.57
N LYS A 5 6.62 -12.29 21.72
CA LYS A 5 5.18 -12.32 22.02
C LYS A 5 4.62 -10.90 21.95
N GLY A 6 3.63 -10.70 21.09
CA GLY A 6 2.99 -9.39 20.89
C GLY A 6 3.48 -8.62 19.68
N ASP A 7 4.58 -9.03 19.04
CA ASP A 7 5.02 -8.41 17.78
C ASP A 7 3.99 -8.64 16.67
N ILE A 8 3.69 -7.59 15.92
CA ILE A 8 2.69 -7.61 14.85
C ILE A 8 3.37 -7.53 13.48
N ARG A 9 2.89 -8.36 12.57
CA ARG A 9 3.25 -8.40 11.14
C ARG A 9 1.97 -8.48 10.33
N GLY A 10 2.02 -8.06 9.08
CA GLY A 10 0.86 -7.97 8.20
C GLY A 10 1.14 -8.41 6.76
N PRO A 11 0.36 -7.94 5.78
CA PRO A 11 0.48 -8.39 4.40
C PRO A 11 1.69 -7.80 3.67
N CYS A 12 2.29 -6.72 4.19
CA CYS A 12 3.39 -6.04 3.51
C CYS A 12 4.74 -6.67 3.90
N PRO A 13 5.40 -7.44 3.02
CA PRO A 13 6.70 -8.06 3.31
C PRO A 13 7.80 -7.04 3.60
N GLY A 14 7.76 -5.86 2.96
CA GLY A 14 8.71 -4.78 3.18
C GLY A 14 8.67 -4.27 4.61
N LEU A 15 7.50 -3.81 5.08
CA LEU A 15 7.31 -3.34 6.46
C LEU A 15 7.61 -4.43 7.49
N ASN A 16 7.21 -5.67 7.21
CA ASN A 16 7.51 -6.81 8.07
C ASN A 16 9.02 -7.00 8.26
N THR A 17 9.77 -6.92 7.15
CA THR A 17 11.23 -7.06 7.15
C THR A 17 11.89 -5.89 7.88
N LEU A 18 11.46 -4.66 7.61
CA LEU A 18 11.95 -3.46 8.29
C LEU A 18 11.76 -3.53 9.81
N ALA A 19 10.58 -3.96 10.29
CA ALA A 19 10.33 -4.19 11.71
C ALA A 19 11.18 -5.33 12.28
N SER A 20 11.38 -6.42 11.54
CA SER A 20 12.23 -7.54 11.97
C SER A 20 13.72 -7.21 12.03
N HIS A 21 14.16 -6.23 11.24
CA HIS A 21 15.53 -5.71 11.22
C HIS A 21 15.75 -4.51 12.15
N GLY A 22 14.69 -3.88 12.65
CA GLY A 22 14.76 -2.79 13.63
C GLY A 22 14.82 -1.40 13.02
N TYR A 23 14.58 -1.27 11.71
CA TYR A 23 14.30 0.02 11.07
C TYR A 23 12.96 0.59 11.54
N LEU A 24 12.00 -0.27 11.86
CA LEU A 24 10.75 0.07 12.54
C LEU A 24 10.74 -0.46 13.97
N PRO A 25 9.89 0.10 14.86
CA PRO A 25 9.56 -0.53 16.13
C PRO A 25 9.20 -2.00 15.93
N ARG A 26 9.94 -2.89 16.59
CA ARG A 26 9.85 -4.35 16.37
C ARG A 26 8.46 -4.92 16.64
N ASN A 27 7.69 -4.25 17.49
CA ASN A 27 6.30 -4.61 17.83
C ASN A 27 5.33 -4.38 16.66
N GLY A 28 5.72 -3.69 15.59
CA GLY A 28 4.88 -3.42 14.43
C GLY A 28 3.84 -2.31 14.63
N ILE A 29 4.06 -1.41 15.58
CA ILE A 29 3.28 -0.18 15.78
C ILE A 29 4.20 1.00 15.52
N ALA A 30 3.86 1.85 14.56
CA ALA A 30 4.75 2.94 14.12
C ALA A 30 3.95 4.20 13.74
N THR A 31 4.64 5.34 13.75
CA THR A 31 4.13 6.58 13.17
C THR A 31 4.34 6.58 11.63
N PRO A 32 3.59 7.40 10.87
CA PRO A 32 3.85 7.60 9.44
C PRO A 32 5.29 8.01 9.15
N ALA A 33 5.86 8.93 9.94
CA ALA A 33 7.23 9.38 9.76
C ALA A 33 8.26 8.24 9.91
N GLN A 34 8.08 7.38 10.92
CA GLN A 34 8.94 6.21 11.11
C GLN A 34 8.85 5.23 9.93
N ILE A 35 7.67 5.08 9.32
CA ILE A 35 7.48 4.21 8.16
C ILE A 35 8.16 4.78 6.91
N VAL A 36 7.98 6.08 6.65
CA VAL A 36 8.64 6.77 5.53
C VAL A 36 10.16 6.70 5.66
N GLU A 37 10.69 6.97 6.87
CA GLU A 37 12.12 6.87 7.16
C GLU A 37 12.63 5.43 6.99
N ALA A 38 11.95 4.44 7.57
CA ALA A 38 12.36 3.04 7.48
C ALA A 38 12.34 2.51 6.04
N ALA A 39 11.35 2.89 5.23
CA ALA A 39 11.26 2.49 3.83
C ALA A 39 12.42 3.08 3.00
N GLN A 40 12.77 4.34 3.24
CA GLN A 40 13.94 4.98 2.63
C GLN A 40 15.24 4.32 3.12
N GLU A 41 15.45 4.24 4.43
CA GLU A 41 16.72 3.78 5.00
C GLU A 41 17.00 2.29 4.83
N GLY A 42 15.96 1.45 4.91
CA GLY A 42 16.14 0.00 4.82
C GLY A 42 16.01 -0.58 3.42
N LEU A 43 15.24 0.07 2.53
CA LEU A 43 14.93 -0.47 1.20
C LEU A 43 15.16 0.52 0.06
N SER A 44 15.61 1.74 0.34
CA SER A 44 15.78 2.81 -0.66
C SER A 44 14.51 3.14 -1.43
N MET A 45 13.32 3.00 -0.83
CA MET A 45 12.11 3.52 -1.47
C MET A 45 12.23 5.04 -1.58
N ASP A 46 11.85 5.63 -2.72
CA ASP A 46 11.94 7.08 -2.89
C ASP A 46 10.93 7.80 -1.98
N THR A 47 11.20 9.07 -1.67
CA THR A 47 10.41 9.84 -0.71
C THR A 47 8.96 10.00 -1.13
N ASN A 48 8.67 10.19 -2.42
CA ASN A 48 7.32 10.40 -2.92
C ASN A 48 6.51 9.12 -2.81
N SER A 49 7.02 7.99 -3.30
CA SER A 49 6.36 6.69 -3.18
C SER A 49 6.16 6.29 -1.71
N ALA A 50 7.18 6.47 -0.86
CA ALA A 50 7.11 6.14 0.56
C ALA A 50 6.05 6.99 1.28
N THR A 51 6.01 8.29 1.01
CA THR A 51 5.00 9.21 1.56
C THR A 51 3.60 8.84 1.08
N LEU A 52 3.45 8.59 -0.23
CA LEU A 52 2.18 8.24 -0.86
C LEU A 52 1.52 7.03 -0.20
N VAL A 53 2.23 5.91 -0.15
CA VAL A 53 1.67 4.66 0.40
C VAL A 53 1.45 4.75 1.91
N THR A 54 2.31 5.48 2.62
CA THR A 54 2.22 5.61 4.07
C THR A 54 1.02 6.46 4.47
N TYR A 55 0.86 7.65 3.89
CA TYR A 55 -0.26 8.53 4.24
C TYR A 55 -1.60 8.04 3.68
N ALA A 56 -1.59 7.36 2.52
CA ALA A 56 -2.77 6.61 2.07
C ALA A 56 -3.20 5.58 3.12
N SER A 57 -2.26 4.75 3.59
CA SER A 57 -2.53 3.74 4.63
C SER A 57 -2.95 4.36 5.96
N MET A 58 -2.31 5.46 6.39
CA MET A 58 -2.65 6.17 7.61
C MET A 58 -4.08 6.68 7.60
N LEU A 59 -4.54 7.22 6.46
CA LEU A 59 -5.89 7.74 6.30
C LEU A 59 -6.96 6.65 6.40
N ILE A 60 -6.70 5.43 5.92
CA ILE A 60 -7.73 4.37 5.89
C ILE A 60 -7.61 3.32 7.00
N ASP A 61 -6.42 3.12 7.56
CA ASP A 61 -6.13 2.04 8.50
C ASP A 61 -5.47 2.53 9.81
N GLY A 62 -5.01 3.78 9.88
CA GLY A 62 -4.29 4.34 11.03
C GLY A 62 -5.18 5.11 12.02
N ASN A 63 -4.65 5.35 13.23
CA ASN A 63 -5.29 6.23 14.21
C ASN A 63 -4.79 7.67 14.05
N LEU A 64 -5.61 8.49 13.42
CA LEU A 64 -5.27 9.89 13.13
C LEU A 64 -5.18 10.76 14.40
N VAL A 65 -5.76 10.35 15.54
CA VAL A 65 -5.64 11.10 16.80
C VAL A 65 -4.32 10.82 17.49
N THR A 66 -3.91 9.55 17.59
CA THR A 66 -2.64 9.19 18.25
C THR A 66 -1.44 9.21 17.31
N ASN A 67 -1.66 9.42 16.00
CA ASN A 67 -0.65 9.35 14.95
C ASN A 67 0.11 7.99 14.91
N LEU A 68 -0.62 6.89 15.15
CA LEU A 68 -0.06 5.54 15.16
C LEU A 68 -0.83 4.60 14.23
N MET A 69 -0.10 3.71 13.57
CA MET A 69 -0.66 2.63 12.77
C MET A 69 -0.02 1.30 13.10
N SER A 70 -0.80 0.23 12.95
CA SER A 70 -0.27 -1.13 12.97
C SER A 70 0.10 -1.58 11.57
N ILE A 71 1.26 -2.21 11.42
CA ILE A 71 1.69 -2.84 10.15
C ILE A 71 0.99 -4.19 9.89
N GLY A 72 0.01 -4.57 10.72
CA GLY A 72 -0.74 -5.81 10.54
C GLY A 72 -2.14 -5.74 11.15
N ARG A 73 -2.40 -6.60 12.15
CA ARG A 73 -3.73 -6.70 12.77
C ARG A 73 -4.04 -5.49 13.64
N LYS A 74 -5.32 -5.15 13.78
CA LYS A 74 -5.81 -4.19 14.78
C LYS A 74 -5.21 -4.47 16.16
N SER A 75 -4.81 -3.40 16.83
CA SER A 75 -4.15 -3.46 18.14
C SER A 75 -4.62 -2.30 19.02
N PRO A 76 -4.90 -2.52 20.32
CA PRO A 76 -5.19 -1.42 21.24
C PRO A 76 -4.00 -0.47 21.44
N LEU A 77 -2.79 -0.87 21.03
CA LEU A 77 -1.59 -0.03 21.07
C LEU A 77 -1.66 1.19 20.15
N THR A 78 -2.58 1.21 19.18
CA THR A 78 -2.85 2.38 18.35
C THR A 78 -3.86 3.33 18.99
N GLY A 79 -4.29 3.12 20.24
CA GLY A 79 -5.24 3.97 20.94
C GLY A 79 -6.72 3.62 20.69
N LEU A 80 -7.61 4.47 21.20
CA LEU A 80 -9.06 4.32 21.07
C LEU A 80 -9.52 4.54 19.63
N ASP A 81 -10.55 3.79 19.24
CA ASP A 81 -11.11 3.90 17.89
C ASP A 81 -11.86 5.21 17.66
N PRO A 82 -11.79 5.78 16.44
CA PRO A 82 -12.69 6.86 16.05
C PRO A 82 -14.14 6.37 16.01
N SER A 83 -15.08 7.32 15.98
CA SER A 83 -16.49 7.00 15.75
C SER A 83 -16.65 6.27 14.41
N GLN A 84 -17.57 5.31 14.36
CA GLN A 84 -17.96 4.64 13.11
C GLN A 84 -18.36 5.65 12.04
N PRO A 85 -18.12 5.36 10.75
CA PRO A 85 -17.72 4.07 10.17
C PRO A 85 -16.20 3.80 10.11
N ALA A 86 -15.35 4.76 10.50
CA ALA A 86 -13.91 4.56 10.53
C ALA A 86 -13.52 3.37 11.43
N THR A 87 -12.59 2.54 10.95
CA THR A 87 -12.08 1.38 11.70
C THR A 87 -10.57 1.28 11.52
N ILE A 88 -9.82 1.28 12.63
CA ILE A 88 -8.34 1.16 12.63
C ILE A 88 -7.89 -0.30 12.48
N GLY A 89 -6.74 -0.52 11.85
CA GLY A 89 -6.05 -1.82 11.77
C GLY A 89 -6.52 -2.70 10.62
N ARG A 90 -6.97 -2.07 9.55
CA ARG A 90 -7.56 -2.72 8.38
C ARG A 90 -6.54 -3.21 7.35
N LEU A 91 -5.25 -3.03 7.58
CA LEU A 91 -4.19 -3.53 6.70
C LEU A 91 -4.28 -5.05 6.51
N ASN A 92 -4.74 -5.80 7.53
CA ASN A 92 -4.99 -7.24 7.42
C ASN A 92 -6.37 -7.61 6.84
N THR A 93 -7.27 -6.66 6.62
CA THR A 93 -8.66 -6.92 6.18
C THR A 93 -8.82 -6.70 4.67
N HIS A 94 -9.64 -7.51 3.99
CA HIS A 94 -9.91 -7.39 2.55
C HIS A 94 -10.53 -6.04 2.13
N ALA A 95 -11.10 -5.30 3.09
CA ALA A 95 -11.79 -4.04 2.82
C ALA A 95 -10.87 -2.80 2.95
N GLY A 96 -9.65 -2.94 3.48
CA GLY A 96 -8.65 -1.86 3.66
C GLY A 96 -7.66 -1.74 2.49
N PHE A 97 -6.39 -1.43 2.78
CA PHE A 97 -5.32 -1.27 1.77
C PHE A 97 -4.97 -2.58 1.03
N LYS A 98 -5.15 -3.73 1.68
CA LYS A 98 -4.89 -5.05 1.09
C LYS A 98 -5.91 -5.36 -0.01
N GLY A 99 -5.41 -5.72 -1.20
CA GLY A 99 -6.23 -6.21 -2.31
C GLY A 99 -6.01 -7.69 -2.61
N ASP A 100 -6.93 -8.26 -3.39
CA ASP A 100 -6.77 -9.61 -3.94
C ASP A 100 -5.78 -9.58 -5.12
N ALA A 101 -4.97 -10.65 -5.26
CA ALA A 101 -3.97 -10.88 -6.31
C ALA A 101 -2.55 -10.26 -6.17
N SER A 102 -2.06 -9.95 -4.96
CA SER A 102 -0.64 -9.60 -4.77
C SER A 102 0.30 -10.79 -5.08
N LEU A 103 1.42 -10.53 -5.79
CA LEU A 103 2.63 -11.34 -6.11
C LEU A 103 3.04 -11.40 -7.62
N THR A 104 4.28 -11.83 -7.86
CA THR A 104 5.24 -11.37 -8.88
C THR A 104 5.13 -11.91 -10.33
N ARG A 105 5.46 -11.03 -11.30
CA ARG A 105 5.88 -11.27 -12.70
C ARG A 105 4.85 -11.23 -13.86
N ALA A 106 3.81 -10.40 -13.79
CA ALA A 106 2.80 -10.20 -14.86
C ALA A 106 1.92 -11.44 -15.18
N GLU A 107 2.50 -12.56 -15.60
CA GLU A 107 1.76 -13.81 -15.85
C GLU A 107 1.05 -14.32 -14.60
N TYR A 108 1.78 -14.42 -13.49
CA TYR A 108 1.20 -14.84 -12.22
C TYR A 108 0.15 -13.83 -11.74
N ARG A 109 0.41 -12.54 -11.92
CA ARG A 109 -0.53 -11.48 -11.58
C ARG A 109 -1.84 -11.63 -12.35
N PHE A 110 -1.75 -11.85 -13.66
CA PHE A 110 -2.91 -12.08 -14.51
C PHE A 110 -3.64 -13.37 -14.12
N HIS A 111 -2.91 -14.47 -13.91
CA HIS A 111 -3.47 -15.72 -13.40
C HIS A 111 -4.25 -15.52 -12.10
N ARG A 112 -3.71 -14.76 -11.13
CA ARG A 112 -4.38 -14.47 -9.86
C ARG A 112 -5.65 -13.63 -10.04
N ILE A 113 -5.68 -12.72 -11.01
CA ILE A 113 -6.91 -12.00 -11.39
C ILE A 113 -7.94 -12.99 -11.93
N GLN A 114 -7.57 -13.83 -12.91
CA GLN A 114 -8.47 -14.83 -13.51
C GLN A 114 -9.01 -15.82 -12.46
N GLU A 115 -8.15 -16.31 -11.58
CA GLU A 115 -8.51 -17.17 -10.47
C GLU A 115 -9.49 -16.46 -9.52
N SER A 116 -9.26 -15.18 -9.20
CA SER A 116 -10.16 -14.41 -8.32
C SER A 116 -11.53 -14.19 -8.98
N ILE A 117 -11.59 -13.96 -10.30
CA ILE A 117 -12.84 -13.86 -11.05
C ILE A 117 -13.64 -15.17 -10.95
N THR A 118 -12.97 -16.32 -11.05
CA THR A 118 -13.61 -17.64 -11.09
C THR A 118 -13.94 -18.21 -9.71
N THR A 119 -13.33 -17.70 -8.63
CA THR A 119 -13.45 -18.27 -7.28
C THR A 119 -13.98 -17.31 -6.21
N ASN A 120 -13.88 -15.99 -6.40
CA ASN A 120 -14.31 -15.00 -5.41
C ASN A 120 -15.51 -14.18 -5.95
N PRO A 121 -16.75 -14.43 -5.48
CA PRO A 121 -17.93 -13.68 -5.92
C PRO A 121 -17.91 -12.19 -5.52
N GLN A 122 -17.01 -11.79 -4.61
CA GLN A 122 -16.84 -10.42 -4.13
C GLN A 122 -15.54 -9.77 -4.65
N PHE A 123 -14.89 -10.39 -5.65
CA PHE A 123 -13.65 -9.84 -6.22
C PHE A 123 -13.89 -8.45 -6.80
N SER A 124 -13.12 -7.46 -6.35
CA SER A 124 -13.29 -6.05 -6.76
C SER A 124 -11.95 -5.32 -6.78
N PRO A 125 -11.16 -5.48 -7.86
CA PRO A 125 -9.94 -4.73 -8.11
C PRO A 125 -10.25 -3.35 -8.71
N VAL A 126 -11.14 -2.57 -8.09
CA VAL A 126 -11.32 -1.15 -8.42
C VAL A 126 -10.29 -0.30 -7.66
N ALA A 127 -10.13 0.96 -8.05
CA ALA A 127 -9.26 1.89 -7.34
C ALA A 127 -9.63 2.02 -5.84
N PRO A 128 -8.64 2.08 -4.92
CA PRO A 128 -7.20 2.11 -5.15
C PRO A 128 -6.55 0.71 -5.30
N ARG A 129 -7.30 -0.39 -5.13
CA ARG A 129 -6.73 -1.75 -5.10
C ARG A 129 -6.04 -2.14 -6.41
N ILE A 130 -6.51 -1.65 -7.55
CA ILE A 130 -5.86 -1.90 -8.84
C ILE A 130 -4.44 -1.32 -8.90
N LEU A 131 -4.14 -0.26 -8.16
CA LEU A 131 -2.78 0.29 -8.09
C LEU A 131 -1.84 -0.68 -7.39
N ASN A 132 -2.17 -1.07 -6.16
CA ASN A 132 -1.37 -2.00 -5.34
C ASN A 132 -1.20 -3.35 -6.06
N ALA A 133 -2.23 -3.75 -6.76
CA ALA A 133 -2.27 -4.92 -7.60
C ALA A 133 -1.10 -5.05 -8.59
N TYR A 134 -0.76 -3.95 -9.28
CA TYR A 134 0.34 -3.90 -10.24
C TYR A 134 1.63 -3.35 -9.62
N GLY A 135 1.53 -2.50 -8.59
CA GLY A 135 2.65 -1.90 -7.87
C GLY A 135 3.36 -2.86 -6.90
N ASP A 136 2.66 -3.70 -6.15
CA ASP A 136 3.26 -4.63 -5.19
C ASP A 136 4.26 -5.60 -5.85
N PRO A 137 3.95 -6.20 -7.03
CA PRO A 137 4.94 -6.96 -7.78
C PRO A 137 6.18 -6.16 -8.19
N ALA A 138 6.00 -4.89 -8.60
CA ALA A 138 7.10 -4.00 -8.97
C ALA A 138 8.01 -3.72 -7.76
N VAL A 139 7.41 -3.40 -6.60
CA VAL A 139 8.13 -3.20 -5.33
C VAL A 139 9.02 -4.39 -5.00
N ALA A 140 8.52 -5.62 -5.14
CA ALA A 140 9.33 -6.80 -4.89
C ALA A 140 10.52 -6.93 -5.86
N THR A 141 10.33 -6.67 -7.15
CA THR A 141 11.41 -6.79 -8.14
C THR A 141 12.43 -5.65 -8.08
N ILE A 142 12.06 -4.49 -7.55
CA ILE A 142 12.95 -3.31 -7.50
C ILE A 142 13.64 -3.18 -6.14
N LEU A 143 12.92 -3.41 -5.03
CA LEU A 143 13.44 -3.16 -3.68
C LEU A 143 14.00 -4.41 -2.98
N PHE A 144 13.66 -5.63 -3.42
CA PHE A 144 14.18 -6.86 -2.79
C PHE A 144 15.36 -7.48 -3.54
N VAL A 145 15.72 -6.92 -4.69
CA VAL A 145 16.93 -7.28 -5.45
C VAL A 145 18.11 -6.50 -4.87
N ASP A 146 19.23 -7.18 -4.65
CA ASP A 146 20.46 -6.53 -4.16
C ASP A 146 20.89 -5.42 -5.13
N GLY A 147 21.09 -4.21 -4.60
CA GLY A 147 21.37 -3.00 -5.35
C GLY A 147 22.68 -3.05 -6.15
N ARG A 148 23.61 -3.94 -5.82
CA ARG A 148 24.83 -4.15 -6.62
C ARG A 148 24.55 -4.89 -7.93
N LYS A 149 23.43 -5.63 -8.00
CA LYS A 149 22.94 -6.28 -9.23
C LYS A 149 21.95 -5.40 -9.97
N ALA A 150 20.93 -4.91 -9.25
CA ALA A 150 19.85 -4.04 -9.75
C ALA A 150 19.23 -4.48 -11.10
N ASP A 151 19.16 -5.79 -11.37
CA ASP A 151 18.75 -6.36 -12.66
C ASP A 151 17.26 -6.73 -12.74
N GLY A 152 16.48 -6.41 -11.69
CA GLY A 152 15.06 -6.74 -11.58
C GLY A 152 14.78 -8.24 -11.37
N ARG A 153 15.80 -9.08 -11.17
CA ARG A 153 15.66 -10.54 -11.05
C ARG A 153 15.78 -10.99 -9.60
N LEU A 154 14.64 -11.05 -8.91
CA LEU A 154 14.56 -11.60 -7.57
C LEU A 154 14.61 -13.14 -7.61
N ASN A 155 15.69 -13.73 -7.10
CA ASN A 155 15.77 -15.19 -6.97
C ASN A 155 14.84 -15.71 -5.86
N LEU A 156 14.45 -16.99 -5.95
CA LEU A 156 13.47 -17.57 -5.05
C LEU A 156 13.92 -17.62 -3.58
N THR A 157 15.22 -17.84 -3.31
CA THR A 157 15.76 -17.83 -1.95
C THR A 157 15.56 -16.47 -1.29
N ASN A 158 15.91 -15.39 -1.99
CA ASN A 158 15.74 -14.03 -1.50
C ASN A 158 14.26 -13.66 -1.40
N ALA A 159 13.43 -14.07 -2.38
CA ALA A 159 11.99 -13.88 -2.31
C ALA A 159 11.41 -14.52 -1.05
N LEU A 160 11.72 -15.78 -0.76
CA LEU A 160 11.27 -16.45 0.47
C LEU A 160 11.81 -15.75 1.73
N GLY A 161 13.04 -15.22 1.68
CA GLY A 161 13.60 -14.38 2.73
C GLY A 161 12.67 -13.21 3.09
N PHE A 162 12.25 -12.41 2.12
CA PHE A 162 11.37 -11.26 2.37
C PHE A 162 9.91 -11.66 2.65
N PHE A 163 9.33 -12.56 1.85
CA PHE A 163 7.90 -12.88 1.89
C PHE A 163 7.50 -13.83 3.01
N ARG A 164 8.37 -14.82 3.34
CA ARG A 164 8.09 -15.83 4.37
C ARG A 164 8.83 -15.51 5.66
N ASP A 165 10.13 -15.23 5.55
CA ASP A 165 11.02 -15.16 6.70
C ASP A 165 11.15 -13.73 7.26
N MET A 166 10.65 -12.73 6.52
CA MET A 166 10.73 -11.30 6.86
C MET A 166 12.17 -10.88 7.16
N ARG A 167 13.09 -11.35 6.32
CA ARG A 167 14.54 -11.27 6.51
C ARG A 167 15.21 -10.83 5.21
N MET A 168 16.05 -9.81 5.32
CA MET A 168 16.98 -9.43 4.25
C MET A 168 18.03 -10.53 4.06
N PRO A 169 18.46 -10.82 2.82
CA PRO A 169 19.62 -11.67 2.58
C PRO A 169 20.85 -11.21 3.36
N ASP A 170 21.77 -12.13 3.66
CA ASP A 170 23.04 -11.76 4.27
C ASP A 170 23.83 -10.87 3.30
N ASP A 171 24.48 -9.82 3.83
CA ASP A 171 25.17 -8.78 3.04
C ASP A 171 24.27 -8.07 2.00
N PHE A 172 22.95 -7.98 2.25
CA PHE A 172 22.03 -7.27 1.37
C PHE A 172 22.36 -5.79 1.27
N HIS A 173 22.53 -5.31 0.03
CA HIS A 173 22.67 -3.89 -0.26
C HIS A 173 21.37 -3.34 -0.84
N ARG A 174 20.84 -2.26 -0.26
CA ARG A 174 19.70 -1.51 -0.81
C ARG A 174 20.06 -0.86 -2.15
N ASN A 175 19.04 -0.57 -2.96
CA ASN A 175 19.22 0.06 -4.28
C ASN A 175 19.61 1.55 -4.16
N ASP A 176 19.94 2.20 -5.27
CA ASP A 176 20.12 3.66 -5.34
C ASP A 176 18.75 4.36 -5.26
N GLY A 177 18.44 4.93 -4.10
CA GLY A 177 17.13 5.55 -3.82
C GLY A 177 16.80 6.75 -4.69
N SER A 178 17.78 7.33 -5.40
CA SER A 178 17.52 8.40 -6.37
C SER A 178 16.83 7.91 -7.66
N LYS A 179 16.85 6.58 -7.91
CA LYS A 179 16.32 5.97 -9.14
C LYS A 179 15.07 5.12 -8.92
N THR A 180 14.78 4.77 -7.68
CA THR A 180 13.73 3.78 -7.36
C THR A 180 12.34 4.23 -7.77
N GLY A 181 12.01 5.53 -7.71
CA GLY A 181 10.70 6.04 -8.14
C GLY A 181 10.45 5.78 -9.63
N GLU A 182 11.41 6.13 -10.48
CA GLU A 182 11.34 5.86 -11.92
C GLU A 182 11.30 4.35 -12.20
N MET A 183 12.14 3.57 -11.52
CA MET A 183 12.19 2.11 -11.68
C MET A 183 10.86 1.44 -11.28
N LEU A 184 10.22 1.90 -10.20
CA LEU A 184 8.91 1.39 -9.76
C LEU A 184 7.81 1.74 -10.75
N ASN A 185 7.79 2.97 -11.26
CA ASN A 185 6.83 3.41 -12.28
C ASN A 185 7.00 2.57 -13.56
N ASN A 186 8.23 2.44 -14.07
CA ASN A 186 8.51 1.67 -15.29
C ASN A 186 8.15 0.18 -15.13
N ALA A 187 8.49 -0.42 -13.99
CA ALA A 187 8.14 -1.81 -13.70
C ALA A 187 6.62 -2.02 -13.59
N THR A 188 5.91 -1.11 -12.90
CA THR A 188 4.45 -1.16 -12.77
C THR A 188 3.77 -1.09 -14.14
N SER A 189 4.18 -0.13 -14.98
CA SER A 189 3.67 0.01 -16.35
C SER A 189 3.96 -1.20 -17.21
N ALA A 190 5.16 -1.79 -17.13
CA ALA A 190 5.52 -3.00 -17.87
C ALA A 190 4.68 -4.21 -17.45
N ILE A 191 4.43 -4.38 -16.14
CA ILE A 191 3.58 -5.47 -15.63
C ILE A 191 2.13 -5.29 -16.10
N PHE A 192 1.62 -4.06 -16.09
CA PHE A 192 0.29 -3.75 -16.59
C PHE A 192 0.17 -4.00 -18.10
N ALA A 193 1.12 -3.52 -18.89
CA ALA A 193 1.11 -3.63 -20.35
C ALA A 193 1.14 -5.07 -20.86
N ALA A 194 1.73 -6.01 -20.10
CA ALA A 194 1.75 -7.42 -20.46
C ALA A 194 0.35 -8.05 -20.49
N HIS A 195 -0.50 -7.73 -19.51
CA HIS A 195 -1.88 -8.21 -19.42
C HIS A 195 -2.80 -7.12 -18.84
N PRO A 196 -3.25 -6.16 -19.66
CA PRO A 196 -4.07 -5.06 -19.19
C PRO A 196 -5.43 -5.55 -18.71
N VAL A 197 -5.80 -5.23 -17.48
CA VAL A 197 -7.14 -5.51 -16.92
C VAL A 197 -7.79 -4.20 -16.54
N GLN A 198 -8.99 -3.95 -17.09
CA GLN A 198 -9.79 -2.78 -16.74
C GLN A 198 -10.35 -2.93 -15.32
N PRO A 199 -10.40 -1.86 -14.51
CA PRO A 199 -10.96 -1.91 -13.17
C PRO A 199 -12.45 -2.29 -13.21
N GLY A 200 -12.86 -3.08 -12.23
CA GLY A 200 -14.20 -3.65 -12.17
C GLY A 200 -14.33 -4.63 -11.01
N GLY A 201 -15.32 -5.50 -11.08
CA GLY A 201 -15.52 -6.54 -10.07
C GLY A 201 -16.61 -7.54 -10.44
N ASN A 202 -16.65 -8.63 -9.68
CA ASN A 202 -17.75 -9.59 -9.69
C ASN A 202 -18.97 -9.00 -8.97
N ASN A 203 -20.17 -9.30 -9.48
CA ASN A 203 -21.44 -8.81 -8.96
C ASN A 203 -22.13 -9.88 -8.07
N GLY A 204 -21.46 -10.25 -6.98
CA GLY A 204 -21.99 -11.19 -5.99
C GLY A 204 -22.01 -12.66 -6.41
N THR A 205 -21.52 -12.98 -7.61
CA THR A 205 -21.37 -14.34 -8.13
C THR A 205 -20.01 -14.51 -8.80
N VAL A 206 -19.47 -15.73 -8.86
CA VAL A 206 -18.23 -15.99 -9.62
C VAL A 206 -18.49 -15.85 -11.12
N ASN A 207 -17.46 -15.56 -11.90
CA ASN A 207 -17.55 -15.38 -13.36
C ASN A 207 -18.51 -14.27 -13.80
N SER A 208 -18.64 -13.20 -13.01
CA SER A 208 -19.57 -12.09 -13.27
C SER A 208 -18.86 -10.74 -13.39
N TYR A 209 -17.60 -10.75 -13.83
CA TYR A 209 -16.76 -9.56 -13.83
C TYR A 209 -17.32 -8.50 -14.79
N THR A 210 -17.71 -7.36 -14.22
CA THR A 210 -18.16 -6.18 -14.97
C THR A 210 -17.18 -5.04 -14.77
N VAL A 211 -16.82 -4.38 -15.88
CA VAL A 211 -15.98 -3.18 -15.87
C VAL A 211 -16.73 -2.05 -15.16
N ASP A 212 -16.03 -1.34 -14.28
CA ASP A 212 -16.53 -0.11 -13.65
C ASP A 212 -15.90 1.11 -14.33
N PRO A 213 -16.63 1.82 -15.21
CA PRO A 213 -16.09 3.00 -15.92
C PRO A 213 -15.86 4.20 -14.98
N THR A 214 -16.43 4.17 -13.78
CA THR A 214 -16.26 5.24 -12.78
C THR A 214 -14.97 5.08 -11.99
N SER A 215 -14.40 3.87 -11.94
CA SER A 215 -13.09 3.64 -11.32
C SER A 215 -11.99 4.39 -12.07
N ALA A 216 -10.94 4.74 -11.35
CA ALA A 216 -9.72 5.24 -11.96
C ALA A 216 -8.90 4.09 -12.55
N THR A 217 -8.18 4.37 -13.63
CA THR A 217 -7.16 3.49 -14.21
C THR A 217 -5.79 3.82 -13.63
N LEU A 218 -4.75 3.02 -13.94
CA LEU A 218 -3.39 3.30 -13.48
C LEU A 218 -2.83 4.63 -14.01
N ASP A 219 -3.20 5.00 -15.24
CA ASP A 219 -2.69 6.20 -15.91
C ASP A 219 -3.40 7.48 -15.45
N ASP A 220 -4.61 7.35 -14.90
CA ASP A 220 -5.39 8.49 -14.40
C ASP A 220 -5.09 8.78 -12.92
N LYS A 221 -3.86 9.26 -12.68
CA LYS A 221 -3.37 9.55 -11.33
C LYS A 221 -4.21 10.60 -10.60
N CYS A 222 -4.79 11.58 -11.31
CA CYS A 222 -5.67 12.58 -10.68
C CYS A 222 -7.01 11.96 -10.27
N LYS A 223 -7.62 11.12 -11.10
CA LYS A 223 -8.84 10.39 -10.72
C LYS A 223 -8.58 9.40 -9.59
N LEU A 224 -7.41 8.76 -9.54
CA LEU A 224 -6.99 7.92 -8.40
C LEU A 224 -6.98 8.72 -7.09
N TYR A 225 -6.32 9.89 -7.11
CA TYR A 225 -6.28 10.80 -5.96
C TYR A 225 -7.68 11.26 -5.56
N THR A 226 -8.45 11.81 -6.51
CA THR A 226 -9.78 12.37 -6.22
C THR A 226 -10.77 11.31 -5.75
N ASN A 227 -10.76 10.09 -6.32
CA ASN A 227 -11.59 8.98 -5.85
C ASN A 227 -11.18 8.53 -4.44
N PHE A 228 -9.88 8.46 -4.16
CA PHE A 228 -9.41 8.12 -2.81
C PHE A 228 -9.91 9.13 -1.78
N VAL A 229 -9.76 10.43 -2.05
CA VAL A 229 -10.19 11.48 -1.12
C VAL A 229 -11.72 11.55 -1.01
N ASN A 230 -12.44 11.68 -2.13
CA ASN A 230 -13.88 11.96 -2.13
C ASN A 230 -14.76 10.73 -1.87
N ILE A 231 -14.26 9.52 -2.13
CA ILE A 231 -15.03 8.29 -1.91
C ILE A 231 -14.48 7.57 -0.69
N THR A 232 -13.21 7.18 -0.71
CA THR A 232 -12.66 6.30 0.34
C THR A 232 -12.55 7.03 1.68
N VAL A 233 -11.89 8.18 1.72
CA VAL A 233 -11.67 8.92 2.96
C VAL A 233 -12.98 9.51 3.49
N ARG A 234 -13.80 10.13 2.63
CA ARG A 234 -15.11 10.68 3.06
C ARG A 234 -16.08 9.62 3.58
N ASN A 235 -16.08 8.41 3.01
CA ASN A 235 -16.93 7.34 3.53
C ASN A 235 -16.50 6.87 4.91
N LEU A 236 -15.20 6.93 5.23
CA LEU A 236 -14.70 6.59 6.56
C LEU A 236 -14.94 7.71 7.59
N TYR A 237 -14.83 8.97 7.15
CA TYR A 237 -14.98 10.14 8.01
C TYR A 237 -16.02 11.10 7.43
N PRO A 238 -17.33 10.80 7.55
CA PRO A 238 -18.37 11.61 6.92
C PRO A 238 -18.54 13.00 7.56
N ASN A 239 -18.28 13.13 8.87
CA ASN A 239 -18.41 14.39 9.60
C ASN A 239 -17.39 14.51 10.75
N PRO A 240 -16.09 14.56 10.46
CA PRO A 240 -15.05 14.66 11.49
C PRO A 240 -15.06 16.03 12.16
N THR A 241 -14.81 16.07 13.47
CA THR A 241 -14.79 17.30 14.27
C THR A 241 -13.52 17.40 15.12
N GLY A 242 -13.21 18.61 15.60
CA GLY A 242 -12.07 18.89 16.48
C GLY A 242 -10.75 18.36 15.94
N ILE A 243 -9.95 17.77 16.82
CA ILE A 243 -8.60 17.27 16.52
C ILE A 243 -8.58 16.21 15.40
N LEU A 244 -9.65 15.41 15.26
CA LEU A 244 -9.72 14.41 14.18
C LEU A 244 -9.78 15.09 12.81
N ARG A 245 -10.55 16.17 12.68
CA ARG A 245 -10.64 16.95 11.43
C ARG A 245 -9.32 17.62 11.09
N GLU A 246 -8.68 18.23 12.09
CA GLU A 246 -7.37 18.88 11.94
C GLU A 246 -6.31 17.88 11.45
N ASN A 247 -6.22 16.72 12.12
CA ASN A 247 -5.26 15.69 11.75
C ASN A 247 -5.61 15.05 10.39
N LEU A 248 -6.89 14.90 10.04
CA LEU A 248 -7.32 14.47 8.70
C LEU A 248 -6.80 15.42 7.62
N ASN A 249 -7.01 16.74 7.80
CA ASN A 249 -6.55 17.75 6.84
C ASN A 249 -5.02 17.72 6.68
N ALA A 250 -4.28 17.63 7.79
CA ALA A 250 -2.81 17.51 7.75
C ALA A 250 -2.34 16.26 6.99
N ASN A 251 -2.95 15.09 7.25
CA ASN A 251 -2.59 13.84 6.56
C ASN A 251 -3.00 13.85 5.08
N LEU A 252 -4.11 14.51 4.72
CA LEU A 252 -4.53 14.71 3.34
C LEU A 252 -3.56 15.62 2.57
N GLU A 253 -2.97 16.61 3.24
CA GLU A 253 -1.93 17.45 2.65
C GLU A 253 -0.64 16.66 2.37
N PHE A 254 -0.16 15.87 3.35
CA PHE A 254 0.99 14.99 3.12
C PHE A 254 0.74 13.99 1.98
N PHE A 255 -0.45 13.40 1.95
CA PHE A 255 -0.87 12.53 0.85
C PHE A 255 -0.85 13.27 -0.49
N PHE A 256 -1.48 14.44 -0.59
CA PHE A 256 -1.52 15.22 -1.84
C PHE A 256 -0.12 15.62 -2.33
N ARG A 257 0.77 16.07 -1.45
CA ARG A 257 2.14 16.48 -1.84
C ARG A 257 2.95 15.34 -2.45
N SER A 258 2.63 14.09 -2.12
CA SER A 258 3.29 12.89 -2.66
C SER A 258 2.66 12.34 -3.94
N VAL A 259 1.48 12.83 -4.29
CA VAL A 259 0.79 12.50 -5.54
C VAL A 259 1.48 13.32 -6.63
N GLU A 260 2.50 12.74 -7.26
CA GLU A 260 3.22 13.32 -8.41
C GLU A 260 2.29 13.47 -9.62
N VAL A 261 1.41 14.47 -9.59
CA VAL A 261 0.40 14.68 -10.62
C VAL A 261 0.37 16.14 -11.02
N GLU A 262 1.08 16.41 -12.12
CA GLU A 262 1.02 17.67 -12.81
C GLU A 262 -0.43 18.01 -13.16
N GLY A 263 -0.90 19.20 -12.77
CA GLY A 263 -2.24 19.69 -13.09
C GLY A 263 -3.39 19.19 -12.20
N CYS A 264 -3.15 18.34 -11.18
CA CYS A 264 -4.21 17.94 -10.25
C CYS A 264 -4.30 18.92 -9.06
N MET A 265 -5.48 19.48 -8.80
CA MET A 265 -5.68 20.41 -7.69
C MET A 265 -5.95 19.66 -6.38
N GLN A 266 -5.43 20.19 -5.28
CA GLN A 266 -5.71 19.67 -3.94
C GLN A 266 -7.20 19.79 -3.62
N LEU A 267 -7.77 18.72 -3.09
CA LEU A 267 -9.11 18.69 -2.54
C LEU A 267 -9.11 18.95 -1.03
N PHE A 268 -10.14 19.65 -0.57
CA PHE A 268 -10.36 20.00 0.84
C PHE A 268 -11.73 19.48 1.31
N PRO A 269 -11.90 18.15 1.49
CA PRO A 269 -13.20 17.55 1.79
C PRO A 269 -13.84 18.05 3.10
N TYR A 270 -13.06 18.64 4.00
CA TYR A 270 -13.49 19.13 5.31
C TYR A 270 -13.23 20.62 5.53
N GLY A 271 -12.92 21.37 4.46
CA GLY A 271 -12.54 22.79 4.53
C GLY A 271 -11.09 23.01 4.99
N HIS A 272 -10.71 24.28 5.10
CA HIS A 272 -9.43 24.75 5.64
C HIS A 272 -9.51 24.91 7.16
#